data_AF-A0AAV7UZA0-F1
#
_entry.id   AF-A0AAV7UZA0-F1
#
_cell.length_a   1.000
_cell.length_b   1.000
_cell.length_c   1.000
_cell.angle_alpha   90.00
_cell.angle_beta   90.00
_cell.angle_gamma   90.00
#
_symmetry.space_group_name_H-M   'P 1'
#
loop_
_entity.id
_entity.type
_entity.pdbx_description
1 polymer ?
#
loop_
_entity_poly.entity_id
_entity_poly.type
_entity_poly.pdbx_seq_one_letter_code
_entity_poly.pdbx_strand_id
1 'polypeptide(L)'
;MLDGYVALSSTLTLLLPVPATPLERFCLGEAVRDREALGGEDTELDCLRCAWMDQYTAQSSGATLQKDPPDPLEKGAESTVAQILAAIESLQHAMQTQIAAIVVDVNLLRADLRVVVESSVATEKQVTCLQSDMDMLKDSVAILKAKTHKLEARVNSHLRELYASPWSVGVTRIQEYLDGLRMPHLTEAQVEELEGEVLLEDLVEALGGMASRKAPGPEGLPVEFYHFYFAVLLPQLLEILHEA
;
A
#
# COMPACT_ATOMS: atom_id res chain seq x y z
N MET A 1 -30.13 -24.55 24.66
CA MET A 1 -29.56 -25.91 24.69
C MET A 1 -28.50 -25.97 23.61
N LEU A 2 -27.20 -25.98 23.82
CA LEU A 2 -26.29 -26.09 24.97
C LEU A 2 -25.13 -25.11 24.65
N ASP A 3 -24.76 -24.16 25.51
CA ASP A 3 -23.87 -24.29 26.69
C ASP A 3 -22.45 -24.83 26.40
N GLY A 4 -21.46 -23.97 26.66
CA GLY A 4 -20.51 -24.24 27.75
C GLY A 4 -19.06 -24.59 27.39
N TYR A 5 -18.14 -23.66 27.70
CA TYR A 5 -16.79 -23.77 28.34
C TYR A 5 -16.03 -22.47 27.99
N VAL A 6 -15.66 -21.50 28.84
CA VAL A 6 -15.20 -21.38 30.25
C VAL A 6 -13.91 -22.12 30.57
N ALA A 7 -12.78 -21.39 30.63
CA ALA A 7 -11.93 -21.23 31.83
C ALA A 7 -10.66 -20.39 31.49
N LEU A 8 -10.46 -19.21 32.13
CA LEU A 8 -9.49 -18.93 33.22
C LEU A 8 -8.03 -18.94 32.73
N SER A 9 -7.19 -17.91 32.87
CA SER A 9 -6.70 -17.17 34.04
C SER A 9 -5.59 -16.24 33.46
N SER A 10 -5.34 -15.00 33.88
CA SER A 10 -4.77 -14.68 35.18
C SER A 10 -4.92 -13.20 35.54
N THR A 11 -5.43 -13.01 36.75
CA THR A 11 -5.33 -11.84 37.61
C THR A 11 -3.88 -11.61 38.09
N LEU A 12 -3.41 -10.36 38.11
CA LEU A 12 -2.70 -9.80 39.28
C LEU A 12 -2.50 -8.28 39.11
N THR A 13 -3.25 -7.46 39.84
CA THR A 13 -2.78 -6.11 40.19
C THR A 13 -3.32 -5.76 41.58
N LEU A 14 -2.46 -5.96 42.58
CA LEU A 14 -2.67 -5.50 43.95
C LEU A 14 -2.13 -4.06 44.07
N LEU A 15 -3.04 -3.12 44.33
CA LEU A 15 -3.08 -2.26 45.53
C LEU A 15 -1.73 -1.74 46.10
N LEU A 16 -1.52 -0.41 46.06
CA LEU A 16 -1.64 0.52 47.21
C LEU A 16 -1.13 1.95 46.86
N PRO A 17 -1.49 2.99 47.65
CA PRO A 17 -1.74 4.35 47.20
C PRO A 17 -0.58 5.32 47.50
N VAL A 18 -0.52 6.40 46.71
CA VAL A 18 0.33 7.57 46.98
C VAL A 18 -0.52 8.64 47.67
N PRO A 19 -0.07 9.22 48.80
CA PRO A 19 -0.86 10.19 49.55
C PRO A 19 -0.88 11.56 48.86
N ALA A 20 -2.07 12.18 48.88
CA ALA A 20 -2.26 13.61 48.66
C ALA A 20 -1.62 14.41 49.82
N THR A 21 -1.11 15.62 49.59
CA THR A 21 -1.84 16.91 49.68
C THR A 21 -0.79 18.06 49.56
N PRO A 22 -1.13 19.35 49.73
CA PRO A 22 -1.73 20.22 48.70
C PRO A 22 -0.93 21.54 48.57
N LEU A 23 -0.95 22.20 47.41
CA LEU A 23 -0.71 23.66 47.40
C LEU A 23 -1.50 24.31 46.28
N GLU A 24 -1.97 25.50 46.63
CA GLU A 24 -3.15 26.16 46.13
C GLU A 24 -2.93 26.84 44.78
N ARG A 25 -4.02 26.85 44.00
CA ARG A 25 -4.48 27.92 43.10
C ARG A 25 -3.45 29.00 42.73
N PHE A 26 -2.99 28.94 41.48
CA PHE A 26 -2.88 30.15 40.66
C PHE A 26 -3.61 29.89 39.33
N CYS A 27 -4.71 30.61 39.13
CA CYS A 27 -5.53 30.56 37.94
C CYS A 27 -4.75 31.08 36.73
N LEU A 28 -4.59 30.28 35.68
CA LEU A 28 -4.57 30.75 34.30
C LEU A 28 -5.21 29.69 33.41
N GLY A 29 -6.54 29.69 33.42
CA GLY A 29 -7.33 29.20 32.30
C GLY A 29 -7.48 30.31 31.26
N GLU A 30 -7.68 29.87 30.02
CA GLU A 30 -8.13 30.65 28.85
C GLU A 30 -7.11 31.54 28.14
N ALA A 31 -6.27 30.91 27.30
CA ALA A 31 -5.80 31.48 26.04
C ALA A 31 -5.34 30.37 25.07
N VAL A 32 -6.23 29.42 24.76
CA VAL A 32 -6.06 28.47 23.65
C VAL A 32 -7.24 28.62 22.71
N ARG A 33 -7.22 29.72 21.97
CA ARG A 33 -7.85 29.92 20.67
C ARG A 33 -7.23 31.22 20.13
N ASP A 34 -6.84 31.21 18.87
CA ASP A 34 -6.14 32.28 18.13
C ASP A 34 -4.59 32.20 18.14
N ARG A 35 -4.04 31.06 17.68
CA ARG A 35 -2.60 30.90 17.36
C ARG A 35 -2.34 30.73 15.86
N GLU A 36 -3.06 31.48 15.02
CA GLU A 36 -2.85 31.50 13.55
C GLU A 36 -2.68 32.91 12.95
N ALA A 37 -2.45 33.96 13.76
CA ALA A 37 -2.41 35.32 13.23
C ALA A 37 -1.09 36.11 13.41
N LEU A 38 -0.09 35.64 14.15
CA LEU A 38 1.15 36.41 14.34
C LEU A 38 2.37 35.50 14.30
N GLY A 39 3.12 35.59 13.21
CA GLY A 39 4.51 35.16 13.15
C GLY A 39 5.31 35.91 14.22
N GLY A 40 5.93 35.16 15.12
CA GLY A 40 6.72 35.70 16.22
C GLY A 40 7.71 34.64 16.67
N GLU A 41 8.89 34.70 16.06
CA GLU A 41 10.07 33.95 16.46
C GLU A 41 10.69 34.57 17.73
N ASP A 42 11.23 33.71 18.59
CA ASP A 42 12.40 33.91 19.45
C ASP A 42 12.43 35.00 20.55
N THR A 43 11.34 35.72 20.83
CA THR A 43 11.36 36.82 21.84
C THR A 43 11.46 36.39 23.31
N GLU A 44 11.03 35.18 23.68
CA GLU A 44 10.97 34.76 25.08
C GLU A 44 12.34 34.28 25.63
N LEU A 45 13.18 33.71 24.76
CA LEU A 45 14.54 33.26 25.11
C LEU A 45 15.54 34.43 25.20
N ASP A 46 15.37 35.47 24.39
CA ASP A 46 16.22 36.66 24.46
C ASP A 46 15.96 37.50 25.73
N CYS A 47 14.72 37.55 26.23
CA CYS A 47 14.40 38.20 27.50
C CYS A 47 15.08 37.52 28.71
N LEU A 48 15.17 36.18 28.72
CA LEU A 48 15.84 35.44 29.80
C LEU A 48 17.37 35.58 29.75
N ARG A 49 17.96 35.71 28.56
CA ARG A 49 19.40 35.92 28.39
C ARG A 49 19.85 37.30 28.90
N CYS A 50 19.05 38.34 28.70
CA CYS A 50 19.33 39.68 29.23
C CYS A 50 19.24 39.71 30.77
N ALA A 51 18.21 39.08 31.35
CA ALA A 51 18.03 39.05 32.81
C ALA A 51 19.17 38.34 33.57
N TRP A 52 19.83 37.36 32.94
CA TRP A 52 20.93 36.62 33.56
C TRP A 52 22.27 37.37 33.50
N MET A 53 22.54 38.13 32.43
CA MET A 53 23.76 38.97 32.34
C MET A 53 23.75 40.15 33.32
N ASP A 54 22.58 40.72 33.61
CA ASP A 54 22.45 41.84 34.55
C ASP A 54 22.71 41.40 36.01
N GLN A 55 22.37 40.16 36.39
CA GLN A 55 22.69 39.63 37.72
C GLN A 55 24.18 39.33 37.91
N TYR A 56 24.90 38.94 36.85
CA TYR A 56 26.31 38.59 36.94
C TYR A 56 27.21 39.83 37.01
N THR A 57 26.83 40.91 36.30
CA THR A 57 27.56 42.19 36.34
C THR A 57 27.38 42.92 37.68
N ALA A 58 26.19 42.83 38.30
CA ALA A 58 25.91 43.45 39.59
C ALA A 58 26.65 42.84 40.80
N GLN A 59 27.19 41.62 40.69
CA GLN A 59 27.97 40.98 41.76
C GLN A 59 29.48 41.24 41.68
N SER A 60 29.97 41.85 40.59
CA SER A 60 31.41 42.05 40.34
C SER A 60 31.96 43.43 40.72
N SER A 61 31.12 44.37 41.17
CA SER A 61 31.56 45.72 41.57
C SER A 61 31.98 45.80 43.04
N GLY A 62 33.24 45.48 43.29
CA GLY A 62 34.18 46.23 44.15
C GLY A 62 33.82 46.55 45.61
N ALA A 63 34.28 45.72 46.54
CA ALA A 63 34.62 46.14 47.90
C ALA A 63 36.13 46.42 47.99
N THR A 64 36.52 47.68 48.18
CA THR A 64 37.91 48.07 48.46
C THR A 64 38.24 47.79 49.92
N LEU A 65 39.06 46.77 50.16
CA LEU A 65 39.67 46.47 51.46
C LEU A 65 41.15 46.87 51.45
N GLN A 66 41.52 47.65 52.45
CA GLN A 66 42.81 48.27 52.69
C GLN A 66 43.86 47.21 53.03
N LYS A 67 45.04 47.25 52.37
CA LYS A 67 46.15 46.31 52.55
C LYS A 67 47.08 46.75 53.69
N ASP A 68 47.32 45.87 54.66
CA ASP A 68 48.44 45.89 55.61
C ASP A 68 49.57 44.95 55.12
N PRO A 69 50.84 45.09 55.59
CA PRO A 69 52.02 44.45 55.00
C PRO A 69 52.18 42.95 55.38
N PRO A 70 52.81 42.11 54.51
CA PRO A 70 52.72 40.65 54.60
C PRO A 70 53.77 40.00 55.51
N ASP A 71 53.36 38.91 56.16
CA ASP A 71 54.15 38.08 57.08
C ASP A 71 54.81 36.90 56.32
N PRO A 72 56.02 36.40 56.70
CA PRO A 72 56.82 35.50 55.85
C PRO A 72 56.30 34.05 55.68
N LEU A 73 55.15 33.71 56.26
CA LEU A 73 54.50 32.39 56.15
C LEU A 73 53.44 32.33 55.02
N GLU A 74 53.11 33.45 54.37
CA GLU A 74 51.98 33.55 53.42
C GLU A 74 52.30 33.05 52.00
N LYS A 75 53.57 33.02 51.58
CA LYS A 75 53.95 32.64 50.20
C LYS A 75 53.57 31.21 49.79
N GLY A 76 53.48 30.27 50.75
CA GLY A 76 53.04 28.89 50.49
C GLY A 76 51.52 28.74 50.37
N ALA A 77 50.77 29.59 51.09
CA ALA A 77 49.31 29.63 51.05
C ALA A 77 48.79 30.38 49.81
N GLU A 78 49.47 31.45 49.40
CA GLU A 78 49.15 32.18 48.16
C GLU A 78 49.33 31.30 46.92
N SER A 79 50.37 30.43 46.89
CA SER A 79 50.59 29.48 45.80
C SER A 79 49.51 28.39 45.71
N THR A 80 48.97 27.93 46.84
CA THR A 80 47.91 26.90 46.85
C THR A 80 46.54 27.49 46.50
N VAL A 81 46.24 28.71 46.95
CA VAL A 81 45.02 29.43 46.56
C VAL A 81 45.00 29.73 45.06
N ALA A 82 46.12 30.16 44.48
CA ALA A 82 46.24 30.38 43.03
C ALA A 82 46.02 29.10 42.22
N GLN A 83 46.52 27.94 42.68
CA GLN A 83 46.30 26.64 42.04
C GLN A 83 44.82 26.21 42.11
N ILE A 84 44.14 26.46 43.23
CA ILE A 84 42.70 26.16 43.39
C ILE A 84 41.87 27.05 42.47
N LEU A 85 42.15 28.35 42.39
CA LEU A 85 41.45 29.27 41.49
C LEU A 85 41.62 28.88 40.02
N ALA A 86 42.84 28.56 39.60
CA ALA A 86 43.09 28.08 38.23
C ALA A 86 42.35 26.76 37.92
N ALA A 87 42.24 25.86 38.91
CA ALA A 87 41.47 24.63 38.76
C ALA A 87 39.95 24.90 38.65
N ILE A 88 39.41 25.85 39.43
CA ILE A 88 38.01 26.27 39.34
C ILE A 88 37.72 26.91 37.98
N GLU A 89 38.58 27.82 37.51
CA GLU A 89 38.44 28.45 36.19
C GLU A 89 38.52 27.42 35.06
N SER A 90 39.44 26.46 35.16
CA SER A 90 39.54 25.35 34.21
C SER A 90 38.29 24.47 34.20
N LEU A 91 37.72 24.15 35.37
CA LEU A 91 36.48 23.38 35.48
C LEU A 91 35.29 24.18 34.94
N GLN A 92 35.23 25.47 35.23
CA GLN A 92 34.19 26.37 34.73
C GLN A 92 34.24 26.43 33.20
N HIS A 93 35.41 26.57 32.59
CA HIS A 93 35.56 26.55 31.14
C HIS A 93 35.17 25.18 30.55
N ALA A 94 35.57 24.07 31.19
CA ALA A 94 35.20 22.73 30.76
C ALA A 94 33.67 22.53 30.79
N MET A 95 33.00 22.96 31.85
CA MET A 95 31.54 22.92 31.96
C MET A 95 30.86 23.80 30.90
N GLN A 96 31.35 25.02 30.68
CA GLN A 96 30.81 25.91 29.64
C GLN A 96 30.95 25.30 28.24
N THR A 97 32.05 24.61 27.97
CA THR A 97 32.28 23.91 26.70
C THR A 97 31.29 22.74 26.53
N GLN A 98 31.06 21.94 27.58
CA GLN A 98 30.08 20.86 27.53
C GLN A 98 28.65 21.38 27.36
N ILE A 99 28.29 22.46 28.04
CA ILE A 99 26.98 23.12 27.88
C ILE A 99 26.80 23.58 26.43
N ALA A 100 27.81 24.22 25.85
CA ALA A 100 27.75 24.67 24.46
C ALA A 100 27.55 23.49 23.49
N ALA A 101 28.26 22.37 23.68
CA ALA A 101 28.07 21.16 22.88
C ALA A 101 26.64 20.60 23.00
N ILE A 102 26.11 20.49 24.22
CA ILE A 102 24.74 20.02 24.47
C ILE A 102 23.71 20.94 23.79
N VAL A 103 23.92 22.26 23.82
CA VAL A 103 23.04 23.22 23.16
C VAL A 103 23.01 23.01 21.65
N VAL A 104 24.17 22.71 21.03
CA VAL A 104 24.23 22.37 19.60
C VAL A 104 23.44 21.11 19.31
N ASP A 105 23.64 20.03 20.08
CA ASP A 105 22.93 18.76 19.90
C ASP A 105 21.41 18.91 20.05
N VAL A 106 20.96 19.70 21.04
CA VAL A 106 19.53 19.99 21.26
C VAL A 106 18.93 20.73 20.06
N ASN A 107 19.67 21.67 19.47
CA ASN A 107 19.21 22.40 18.29
C ASN A 107 19.15 21.51 17.04
N LEU A 108 20.11 20.58 16.88
CA LEU A 108 20.09 19.59 15.80
C LEU A 108 18.90 18.64 15.95
N LEU A 109 18.68 18.07 17.14
CA LEU A 109 17.53 17.22 17.42
C LEU A 109 16.20 17.94 17.18
N ARG A 110 16.12 19.23 17.50
CA ARG A 110 14.94 20.05 17.20
C ARG A 110 14.71 20.20 15.70
N ALA A 111 15.78 20.38 14.92
CA ALA A 111 15.69 20.46 13.46
C ALA A 111 15.23 19.12 12.86
N ASP A 112 15.82 18.00 13.29
CA ASP A 112 15.42 16.67 12.85
C ASP A 112 13.96 16.37 13.19
N LEU A 113 13.52 16.70 14.41
CA LEU A 113 12.14 16.52 14.83
C LEU A 113 11.17 17.34 13.96
N ARG A 114 11.55 18.56 13.57
CA ARG A 114 10.73 19.39 12.66
C ARG A 114 10.53 18.70 11.32
N VAL A 115 11.59 18.17 10.71
CA VAL A 115 11.52 17.45 9.43
C VAL A 115 10.61 16.22 9.56
N VAL A 116 10.73 15.47 10.65
CA VAL A 116 9.88 14.30 10.90
C VAL A 116 8.41 14.71 11.01
N VAL A 117 8.09 15.77 11.76
CA VAL A 117 6.71 16.28 11.89
C VAL A 117 6.14 16.71 10.54
N GLU A 118 6.91 17.45 9.73
CA GLU A 118 6.47 17.86 8.39
C GLU A 118 6.18 16.66 7.47
N SER A 119 7.06 15.66 7.50
CA SER A 119 6.85 14.42 6.75
C SER A 119 5.61 13.64 7.24
N SER A 120 5.37 13.59 8.55
CA SER A 120 4.20 12.96 9.15
C SER A 120 2.90 13.63 8.66
N VAL A 121 2.84 14.96 8.73
CA VAL A 121 1.69 15.74 8.24
C VAL A 121 1.47 15.52 6.73
N ALA A 122 2.54 15.45 5.94
CA ALA A 122 2.44 15.15 4.51
C ALA A 122 1.85 13.74 4.27
N THR A 123 2.29 12.74 5.04
CA THR A 123 1.74 11.38 4.93
C THR A 123 0.28 11.29 5.36
N GLU A 124 -0.14 12.01 6.40
CA GLU A 124 -1.54 12.08 6.83
C GLU A 124 -2.44 12.67 5.73
N LYS A 125 -1.97 13.71 5.02
CA LYS A 125 -2.70 14.27 3.87
C LYS A 125 -2.85 13.25 2.73
N GLN A 126 -1.82 12.46 2.46
CA GLN A 126 -1.91 11.40 1.45
C GLN A 126 -2.91 10.31 1.86
N VAL A 127 -2.90 9.90 3.14
CA VAL A 127 -3.84 8.90 3.66
C VAL A 127 -5.28 9.39 3.54
N THR A 128 -5.57 10.65 3.89
CA THR A 128 -6.92 11.20 3.76
C THR A 128 -7.38 11.31 2.31
N CYS A 129 -6.47 11.65 1.38
CA CYS A 129 -6.76 11.63 -0.06
C CYS A 129 -7.11 10.21 -0.54
N LEU A 130 -6.29 9.21 -0.18
CA LEU A 130 -6.52 7.81 -0.56
C LEU A 130 -7.81 7.23 0.05
N GLN A 131 -8.19 7.67 1.25
CA GLN A 131 -9.46 7.29 1.86
C GLN A 131 -10.66 7.77 1.02
N SER A 132 -10.61 9.01 0.53
CA SER A 132 -11.63 9.54 -0.39
C SER A 132 -11.73 8.72 -1.68
N ASP A 133 -10.59 8.39 -2.30
CA ASP A 133 -10.57 7.57 -3.52
C ASP A 133 -11.13 6.17 -3.29
N MET A 134 -10.81 5.55 -2.15
CA MET A 134 -11.35 4.26 -1.75
C MET A 134 -12.88 4.30 -1.64
N ASP A 135 -13.45 5.37 -1.08
CA ASP A 135 -14.91 5.51 -0.95
C ASP A 135 -15.59 5.71 -2.31
N MET A 136 -14.99 6.51 -3.20
CA MET A 136 -15.45 6.64 -4.60
C MET A 136 -15.42 5.31 -5.36
N LEU A 137 -14.39 4.50 -5.14
CA LEU A 137 -14.28 3.16 -5.74
C LEU A 137 -15.33 2.21 -5.19
N LYS A 138 -15.62 2.23 -3.88
CA LYS A 138 -16.69 1.44 -3.28
C LYS A 138 -18.04 1.76 -3.91
N ASP A 139 -18.36 3.04 -4.10
CA ASP A 139 -19.60 3.47 -4.73
C ASP A 139 -19.68 3.01 -6.18
N SER A 140 -18.59 3.14 -6.93
CA SER A 140 -18.50 2.66 -8.31
C SER A 140 -18.72 1.16 -8.41
N VAL A 141 -18.13 0.37 -7.49
CA VAL A 141 -18.32 -1.08 -7.42
C VAL A 141 -19.77 -1.43 -7.08
N ALA A 142 -20.42 -0.69 -6.17
CA ALA A 142 -21.83 -0.89 -5.84
C ALA A 142 -22.74 -0.67 -7.06
N ILE A 143 -22.48 0.39 -7.83
CA ILE A 143 -23.20 0.69 -9.08
C ILE A 143 -23.00 -0.42 -10.11
N LEU A 144 -21.75 -0.88 -10.31
CA LEU A 144 -21.45 -1.95 -11.26
C LEU A 144 -22.17 -3.24 -10.87
N LYS A 145 -22.13 -3.62 -9.58
CA LYS A 145 -22.82 -4.82 -9.08
C LYS A 145 -24.33 -4.77 -9.37
N ALA A 146 -24.97 -3.62 -9.16
CA ALA A 146 -26.39 -3.44 -9.45
C ALA A 146 -26.70 -3.55 -10.96
N LYS A 147 -25.84 -2.99 -11.82
CA LYS A 147 -25.97 -3.10 -13.28
C LYS A 147 -25.83 -4.55 -13.75
N THR A 148 -24.85 -5.29 -13.22
CA THR A 148 -24.63 -6.70 -13.56
C THR A 148 -25.86 -7.55 -13.21
N HIS A 149 -26.40 -7.40 -12.00
CA HIS A 149 -27.61 -8.11 -11.59
C HIS A 149 -28.82 -7.79 -12.49
N LYS A 150 -28.98 -6.52 -12.89
CA LYS A 150 -30.04 -6.12 -13.83
C LYS A 150 -29.85 -6.76 -15.20
N LEU A 151 -28.61 -6.89 -15.68
CA LEU A 151 -28.31 -7.54 -16.95
C LEU A 151 -28.62 -9.05 -16.87
N GLU A 152 -28.17 -9.73 -15.82
CA GLU A 152 -28.45 -11.15 -15.58
C GLU A 152 -29.97 -11.42 -15.55
N ALA A 153 -30.75 -10.57 -14.88
CA ALA A 153 -32.20 -10.68 -14.85
C ALA A 153 -32.82 -10.55 -16.25
N ARG A 154 -32.34 -9.62 -17.07
CA ARG A 154 -32.81 -9.44 -18.46
C ARG A 154 -32.48 -10.64 -19.34
N VAL A 155 -31.25 -11.13 -19.25
CA VAL A 155 -30.80 -12.31 -20.01
C VAL A 155 -31.64 -13.53 -19.62
N ASN A 156 -31.83 -13.77 -18.33
CA ASN A 156 -32.63 -14.89 -17.84
C ASN A 156 -34.10 -14.77 -18.24
N SER A 157 -34.69 -13.57 -18.22
CA SER A 157 -36.06 -13.36 -18.72
C SER A 157 -36.16 -13.69 -20.20
N HIS A 158 -35.24 -13.15 -21.01
CA HIS A 158 -35.24 -13.37 -22.44
C HIS A 158 -35.05 -14.84 -22.82
N LEU A 159 -34.09 -15.53 -22.18
CA LEU A 159 -33.88 -16.95 -22.42
C LEU A 159 -35.11 -17.77 -22.00
N ARG A 160 -35.72 -17.46 -20.86
CA ARG A 160 -36.97 -18.11 -20.46
C ARG A 160 -38.06 -17.91 -21.49
N GLU A 161 -38.26 -16.69 -21.99
CA GLU A 161 -39.25 -16.41 -23.03
C GLU A 161 -38.95 -17.18 -24.31
N LEU A 162 -37.69 -17.16 -24.77
CA LEU A 162 -37.26 -17.85 -25.98
C LEU A 162 -37.54 -19.35 -25.92
N TYR A 163 -37.15 -20.00 -24.82
CA TYR A 163 -37.27 -21.46 -24.67
C TYR A 163 -38.65 -21.91 -24.14
N ALA A 164 -39.41 -21.05 -23.47
CA ALA A 164 -40.80 -21.35 -23.09
C ALA A 164 -41.79 -21.06 -24.21
N SER A 165 -41.41 -20.27 -25.22
CA SER A 165 -42.26 -20.03 -26.38
C SER A 165 -42.52 -21.35 -27.11
N PRO A 166 -43.79 -21.76 -27.28
CA PRO A 166 -44.10 -22.88 -28.15
C PRO A 166 -43.74 -22.45 -29.57
N TRP A 167 -42.74 -23.10 -30.16
CA TRP A 167 -42.31 -22.87 -31.54
C TRP A 167 -43.51 -23.11 -32.47
N SER A 168 -44.15 -22.02 -32.91
CA SER A 168 -45.33 -22.06 -33.78
C SER A 168 -44.99 -21.99 -35.26
N VAL A 169 -43.70 -22.05 -35.60
CA VAL A 169 -43.28 -22.27 -36.99
C VAL A 169 -43.67 -23.71 -37.33
N GLY A 170 -44.85 -23.86 -37.90
CA GLY A 170 -45.35 -25.15 -38.37
C GLY A 170 -44.36 -25.74 -39.36
N VAL A 171 -44.16 -27.06 -39.30
CA VAL A 171 -43.31 -27.84 -40.21
C VAL A 171 -43.56 -27.45 -41.68
N THR A 172 -44.81 -27.10 -42.02
CA THR A 172 -45.22 -26.60 -43.32
C THR A 172 -44.44 -25.36 -43.78
N ARG A 173 -44.21 -24.39 -42.90
CA ARG A 173 -43.49 -23.16 -43.25
C ARG A 173 -41.99 -23.39 -43.39
N ILE A 174 -41.44 -24.35 -42.63
CA ILE A 174 -40.05 -24.80 -42.80
C ILE A 174 -39.92 -25.51 -44.15
N GLN A 175 -40.88 -26.36 -44.48
CA GLN A 175 -40.90 -27.08 -45.75
C GLN A 175 -41.02 -26.13 -46.93
N GLU A 176 -41.94 -25.17 -46.90
CA GLU A 176 -42.08 -24.11 -47.92
C GLU A 176 -40.78 -23.32 -48.11
N TYR A 177 -40.06 -23.03 -47.01
CA TYR A 177 -38.77 -22.36 -47.08
C TYR A 177 -37.70 -23.25 -47.73
N LEU A 178 -37.59 -24.51 -47.32
CA LEU A 178 -36.63 -25.47 -47.87
C LEU A 178 -36.91 -25.78 -49.34
N ASP A 179 -38.19 -25.92 -49.72
CA ASP A 179 -38.63 -26.16 -51.10
C ASP A 179 -38.37 -24.94 -52.00
N GLY A 180 -38.39 -23.73 -51.42
CA GLY A 180 -38.02 -22.49 -52.11
C GLY A 180 -36.51 -22.35 -52.36
N LEU A 181 -35.67 -23.13 -51.67
CA LEU A 181 -34.24 -23.15 -51.91
C LEU A 181 -33.94 -24.06 -53.10
N ARG A 182 -33.32 -23.51 -54.15
CA ARG A 182 -32.70 -24.33 -55.21
C ARG A 182 -31.44 -24.97 -54.65
N MET A 183 -31.59 -26.10 -53.97
CA MET A 183 -30.45 -26.87 -53.51
C MET A 183 -29.71 -27.46 -54.73
N PRO A 184 -28.38 -27.29 -54.83
CA PRO A 184 -27.60 -27.94 -55.87
C PRO A 184 -27.67 -29.45 -55.65
N HIS A 185 -28.08 -30.18 -56.68
CA HIS A 185 -28.04 -31.64 -56.70
C HIS A 185 -26.76 -32.09 -57.40
N LEU A 186 -26.08 -33.08 -56.81
CA LEU A 186 -24.96 -33.74 -57.45
C LEU A 186 -25.46 -34.50 -58.69
N THR A 187 -24.68 -34.44 -59.76
CA THR A 187 -24.92 -35.29 -60.93
C THR A 187 -24.52 -36.73 -60.63
N GLU A 188 -25.09 -37.70 -61.34
CA GLU A 188 -24.73 -39.13 -61.15
C GLU A 188 -23.22 -39.37 -61.27
N ALA A 189 -22.54 -38.68 -62.17
CA ALA A 189 -21.09 -38.76 -62.32
C ALA A 189 -20.33 -38.24 -61.08
N GLN A 190 -20.80 -37.16 -60.44
CA GLN A 190 -20.20 -36.66 -59.21
C GLN A 190 -20.47 -37.57 -58.01
N VAL A 191 -21.64 -38.22 -58.00
CA VAL A 191 -21.95 -39.23 -56.97
C VAL A 191 -21.01 -40.41 -57.12
N GLU A 192 -20.84 -40.94 -58.33
CA GLU A 192 -19.93 -42.06 -58.61
C GLU A 192 -18.46 -41.71 -58.30
N GLU A 193 -18.04 -40.47 -58.57
CA GLU A 193 -16.71 -39.96 -58.19
C GLU A 193 -16.52 -39.90 -56.66
N LEU A 194 -17.53 -39.41 -55.93
CA LEU A 194 -17.49 -39.29 -54.46
C LEU A 194 -17.66 -40.63 -53.74
N GLU A 195 -18.33 -41.60 -54.37
CA GLU A 195 -18.53 -42.97 -53.86
C GLU A 195 -17.40 -43.93 -54.31
N GLY A 196 -16.43 -43.44 -55.10
CA GLY A 196 -15.27 -44.21 -55.52
C GLY A 196 -14.31 -44.57 -54.38
N GLU A 197 -13.32 -45.41 -54.69
CA GLU A 197 -12.26 -45.76 -53.74
C GLU A 197 -11.42 -44.53 -53.41
N VAL A 198 -11.23 -44.24 -52.12
CA VAL A 198 -10.33 -43.18 -51.67
C VAL A 198 -8.90 -43.55 -52.08
N LEU A 199 -8.22 -42.67 -52.80
CA LEU A 199 -6.84 -42.87 -53.21
C LEU A 199 -5.87 -42.27 -52.19
N LEU A 200 -4.62 -42.74 -52.21
CA LEU A 200 -3.56 -42.17 -51.39
C LEU A 200 -3.35 -40.67 -51.70
N GLU A 201 -3.52 -40.29 -52.97
CA GLU A 201 -3.40 -38.92 -53.46
C GLU A 201 -4.47 -38.00 -52.84
N ASP A 202 -5.70 -38.50 -52.66
CA ASP A 202 -6.79 -37.75 -52.04
C ASP A 202 -6.47 -37.42 -50.58
N LEU A 203 -5.91 -38.40 -49.86
CA LEU A 203 -5.47 -38.19 -48.48
C LEU A 203 -4.30 -37.20 -48.40
N VAL A 204 -3.42 -37.21 -49.40
CA VAL A 204 -2.30 -36.28 -49.48
C VAL A 204 -2.78 -34.85 -49.68
N GLU A 205 -3.71 -34.67 -50.61
CA GLU A 205 -4.30 -33.38 -50.90
C GLU A 205 -5.14 -32.87 -49.71
N ALA A 206 -5.97 -33.75 -49.13
CA ALA A 206 -6.83 -33.42 -47.99
C ALA A 206 -6.01 -32.97 -46.79
N LEU A 207 -4.95 -33.70 -46.42
CA LEU A 207 -4.10 -33.29 -45.31
C LEU A 207 -3.28 -32.05 -45.66
N GLY A 208 -2.75 -31.96 -46.89
CA GLY A 208 -2.01 -30.79 -47.37
C GLY A 208 -2.82 -29.49 -47.36
N GLY A 209 -4.14 -29.58 -47.55
CA GLY A 209 -5.07 -28.46 -47.52
C GLY A 209 -5.50 -28.01 -46.12
N MET A 210 -5.13 -28.73 -45.06
CA MET A 210 -5.55 -28.37 -43.70
C MET A 210 -4.82 -27.12 -43.20
N ALA A 211 -5.58 -26.17 -42.67
CA ALA A 211 -5.03 -24.93 -42.14
C ALA A 211 -4.27 -25.14 -40.81
N SER A 212 -2.99 -24.74 -40.79
CA SER A 212 -2.12 -24.76 -39.61
C SER A 212 -2.54 -23.76 -38.53
N ARG A 213 -2.03 -23.94 -37.29
CA ARG A 213 -2.25 -23.05 -36.14
C ARG A 213 -3.70 -22.95 -35.65
N LYS A 214 -4.52 -23.97 -35.93
CA LYS A 214 -5.84 -24.11 -35.30
C LYS A 214 -5.71 -24.76 -33.94
N ALA A 215 -6.69 -24.49 -33.07
CA ALA A 215 -6.77 -25.15 -31.77
C ALA A 215 -6.93 -26.67 -31.99
N PRO A 216 -6.23 -27.51 -31.20
CA PRO A 216 -6.35 -28.95 -31.31
C PRO A 216 -7.78 -29.38 -30.97
N GLY A 217 -8.21 -30.48 -31.59
CA GLY A 217 -9.50 -31.12 -31.31
C GLY A 217 -9.53 -31.78 -29.92
N PRO A 218 -10.58 -32.57 -29.62
CA PRO A 218 -10.69 -33.29 -28.34
C PRO A 218 -9.51 -34.23 -28.07
N GLU A 219 -8.86 -34.74 -29.13
CA GLU A 219 -7.66 -35.59 -29.05
C GLU A 219 -6.37 -34.84 -28.67
N GLY A 220 -6.39 -33.50 -28.63
CA GLY A 220 -5.22 -32.70 -28.24
C GLY A 220 -4.09 -32.64 -29.27
N LEU A 221 -4.19 -33.37 -30.40
CA LEU A 221 -3.18 -33.38 -31.46
C LEU A 221 -3.40 -32.22 -32.45
N PRO A 222 -2.39 -31.36 -32.68
CA PRO A 222 -2.48 -30.27 -33.65
C PRO A 222 -2.22 -30.77 -35.07
N VAL A 223 -2.63 -30.02 -36.10
CA VAL A 223 -2.50 -30.45 -37.51
C VAL A 223 -1.03 -30.68 -37.93
N GLU A 224 -0.11 -29.94 -37.32
CA GLU A 224 1.32 -30.05 -37.52
C GLU A 224 1.86 -31.45 -37.16
N PHE A 225 1.21 -32.14 -36.20
CA PHE A 225 1.53 -33.52 -35.88
C PHE A 225 1.28 -34.44 -37.08
N TYR A 226 0.11 -34.33 -37.70
CA TYR A 226 -0.26 -35.16 -38.85
C TYR A 226 0.62 -34.86 -40.06
N HIS A 227 0.96 -33.59 -40.29
CA HIS A 227 1.92 -33.23 -41.34
C HIS A 227 3.31 -33.84 -41.11
N PHE A 228 3.76 -33.92 -39.86
CA PHE A 228 5.08 -34.46 -39.54
C PHE A 228 5.15 -35.99 -39.72
N TYR A 229 4.12 -36.71 -39.28
CA TYR A 229 4.08 -38.19 -39.33
C TYR A 229 3.39 -38.74 -40.58
N PHE A 230 3.10 -37.88 -41.55
CA PHE A 230 2.33 -38.18 -42.75
C PHE A 230 2.80 -39.43 -43.52
N ALA A 231 4.11 -39.58 -43.71
CA ALA A 231 4.67 -40.72 -44.45
C ALA A 231 4.44 -42.08 -43.77
N VAL A 232 4.22 -42.07 -42.45
CA VAL A 232 3.98 -43.28 -41.66
C VAL A 232 2.48 -43.53 -41.48
N LEU A 233 1.70 -42.46 -41.30
CA LEU A 233 0.26 -42.54 -41.01
C LEU A 233 -0.59 -42.85 -42.25
N LEU A 234 -0.25 -42.27 -43.40
CA LEU A 234 -1.09 -42.37 -44.61
C LEU A 234 -1.39 -43.80 -45.07
N PRO A 235 -0.41 -44.72 -45.19
CA PRO A 235 -0.69 -46.08 -45.65
C PRO A 235 -1.63 -46.82 -44.68
N GLN A 236 -1.44 -46.61 -43.38
CA GLN A 236 -2.28 -47.23 -42.33
C GLN A 236 -3.70 -46.65 -42.33
N LEU A 237 -3.84 -45.34 -42.55
CA LEU A 237 -5.15 -44.69 -42.64
C LEU A 237 -5.91 -45.17 -43.88
N LEU A 238 -5.22 -45.34 -45.02
CA LEU A 238 -5.83 -45.83 -46.24
C LEU A 238 -6.37 -47.26 -46.06
N GLU A 239 -5.57 -48.15 -45.45
CA GLU A 239 -6.00 -49.52 -45.12
C GLU A 239 -7.27 -49.52 -44.25
N ILE A 240 -7.31 -48.70 -43.20
CA ILE A 240 -8.47 -48.60 -42.30
C ILE A 240 -9.72 -48.07 -43.03
N LEU A 241 -9.55 -47.09 -43.92
CA LEU A 241 -10.66 -46.51 -44.67
C LEU A 241 -11.25 -47.47 -45.72
N HIS A 242 -10.44 -48.40 -46.22
CA HIS A 242 -10.90 -49.44 -47.14
C HIS A 242 -11.46 -50.68 -46.43
N GLU A 243 -11.16 -50.88 -45.14
CA GLU A 243 -11.72 -51.97 -44.32
C GLU A 243 -13.10 -51.67 -43.70
N ALA A 244 -13.53 -50.40 -43.69
CA ALA A 244 -14.78 -49.93 -43.07
C ALA A 244 -15.98 -49.91 -44.03
#